data_AF-A0A7J8XQ32-F1
#
_entry.id   AF-A0A7J8XQ32-F1
#
_cell.length_a   1.000
_cell.length_b   1.000
_cell.length_c   1.000
_cell.angle_alpha   90.00
_cell.angle_beta   90.00
_cell.angle_gamma   90.00
#
_symmetry.space_group_name_H-M   'P 1'
#
loop_
_entity.id
_entity.type
_entity.pdbx_description
1 polymer ?
#
loop_
_entity_poly.entity_id
_entity_poly.type
_entity_poly.pdbx_seq_one_letter_code
_entity_poly.pdbx_strand_id
1 'polypeptide(L)'
;ELYKGSQSKPSLIAPGGFYDEEWFVKLLQTSGFGVIDVMSHHMYNLGAGVDPKLVSKILNPDHLNKAAYTFGNLTHIIRRHGPWTSAWVGESGGAYNSGGAHVSNTFVNSFCGLLWHRLMGKVVLNVEGHASPFLRSYAHCSKGRAGVTLLMINLSNQTNFIMNAQNSINLKLAANEQNISRDSFTHNLKKTFSWVGTKASDDALLREEYHLTPKDGYLRSQTMVLNGIPLELTSTGDIPSLNPVRVNAKSPITISPLSIAFIVFPNFEAPACG
;
A
#
# COMPACT_ATOMS: atom_id res chain seq x y z
N GLU A 1 2.53 13.61 39.82
CA GLU A 1 3.02 14.96 40.18
C GLU A 1 3.17 15.90 38.98
N LEU A 2 3.69 15.49 37.82
CA LEU A 2 3.94 16.41 36.68
C LEU A 2 2.69 17.00 35.98
N TYR A 3 1.57 16.27 35.93
CA TYR A 3 0.34 16.67 35.21
C TYR A 3 -0.87 16.90 36.14
N LYS A 4 -0.63 17.14 37.43
CA LYS A 4 -1.71 17.33 38.41
C LYS A 4 -2.42 18.66 38.12
N GLY A 5 -3.72 18.59 37.77
CA GLY A 5 -4.51 19.77 37.40
C GLY A 5 -4.47 20.17 35.91
N SER A 6 -3.75 19.42 35.07
CA SER A 6 -3.79 19.64 33.61
C SER A 6 -5.08 19.09 33.00
N GLN A 7 -5.67 19.83 32.06
CA GLN A 7 -6.83 19.37 31.28
C GLN A 7 -6.44 18.41 30.14
N SER A 8 -5.17 18.36 29.76
CA SER A 8 -4.64 17.46 28.72
C SER A 8 -3.41 16.71 29.21
N LYS A 9 -3.32 15.42 28.88
CA LYS A 9 -2.12 14.61 29.08
C LYS A 9 -1.47 14.32 27.73
N PRO A 10 -0.14 14.31 27.63
CA PRO A 10 0.52 13.89 26.40
C PRO A 10 0.25 12.41 26.14
N SER A 11 0.22 12.04 24.86
CA SER A 11 0.13 10.63 24.47
C SER A 11 1.41 9.88 24.83
N LEU A 12 1.27 8.66 25.33
CA LEU A 12 2.38 7.77 25.63
C LEU A 12 2.55 6.73 24.53
N ILE A 13 3.76 6.69 23.97
CA ILE A 13 4.18 5.74 22.94
C ILE A 13 5.26 4.83 23.54
N ALA A 14 5.06 3.51 23.50
CA ALA A 14 5.97 2.52 24.08
C ALA A 14 5.82 1.16 23.37
N PRO A 15 6.76 0.22 23.50
CA PRO A 15 8.08 0.35 24.13
C PRO A 15 9.15 0.98 23.24
N GLY A 16 8.95 1.09 21.92
CA GLY A 16 9.98 1.61 21.01
C GLY A 16 11.16 0.63 20.86
N GLY A 17 10.85 -0.65 20.66
CA GLY A 17 11.84 -1.70 20.45
C GLY A 17 11.35 -2.76 19.46
N PHE A 18 12.14 -3.81 19.25
CA PHE A 18 11.70 -4.95 18.45
C PHE A 18 10.49 -5.63 19.08
N TYR A 19 9.65 -6.23 18.24
CA TYR A 19 8.49 -7.01 18.69
C TYR A 19 8.95 -8.21 19.52
N ASP A 20 8.39 -8.33 20.72
CA ASP A 20 8.53 -9.48 21.61
C ASP A 20 7.18 -9.71 22.30
N GLU A 21 6.58 -10.88 22.10
CA GLU A 21 5.21 -11.15 22.52
C GLU A 21 5.03 -11.08 24.04
N GLU A 22 5.90 -11.75 24.79
CA GLU A 22 5.80 -11.82 26.25
C GLU A 22 5.99 -10.44 26.88
N TRP A 23 6.98 -9.68 26.40
CA TRP A 23 7.25 -8.33 26.87
C TRP A 23 6.08 -7.38 26.57
N PHE A 24 5.52 -7.43 25.35
CA PHE A 24 4.43 -6.55 24.94
C PHE A 24 3.16 -6.83 25.76
N VAL A 25 2.85 -8.10 26.02
CA VAL A 25 1.74 -8.50 26.90
C VAL A 25 1.97 -8.00 28.32
N LYS A 26 3.16 -8.26 28.89
CA LYS A 26 3.53 -7.84 30.25
C LYS A 26 3.45 -6.32 30.41
N LEU A 27 3.91 -5.56 29.42
CA LEU A 27 3.89 -4.10 29.44
C LEU A 27 2.45 -3.56 29.52
N LEU A 28 1.53 -4.06 28.69
CA LEU A 28 0.13 -3.63 28.72
C LEU A 28 -0.55 -3.99 30.05
N GLN A 29 -0.31 -5.21 30.55
CA GLN A 29 -0.88 -5.67 31.82
C GLN A 29 -0.36 -4.88 33.02
N THR A 30 0.94 -4.57 33.04
CA THR A 30 1.60 -3.89 34.17
C THR A 30 1.31 -2.39 34.16
N SER A 31 1.32 -1.75 32.99
CA SER A 31 1.02 -0.31 32.86
C SER A 31 -0.42 0.01 33.21
N GLY A 32 -1.35 -0.89 32.89
CA GLY A 32 -2.76 -0.74 33.20
C GLY A 32 -3.54 0.07 32.15
N PHE A 33 -4.86 0.11 32.37
CA PHE A 33 -5.81 0.67 31.41
C PHE A 33 -5.54 2.14 31.08
N GLY A 34 -5.50 2.47 29.79
CA GLY A 34 -5.42 3.85 29.30
C GLY A 34 -4.08 4.55 29.54
N VAL A 35 -3.04 3.82 29.97
CA VAL A 35 -1.70 4.41 30.19
C VAL A 35 -0.92 4.52 28.89
N ILE A 36 -0.91 3.47 28.06
CA ILE A 36 -0.21 3.45 26.78
C ILE A 36 -1.20 3.70 25.64
N ASP A 37 -1.11 4.87 25.00
CA ASP A 37 -1.96 5.25 23.87
C ASP A 37 -1.54 4.56 22.57
N VAL A 38 -0.23 4.32 22.41
CA VAL A 38 0.33 3.70 21.21
C VAL A 38 1.35 2.62 21.57
N MET A 39 1.09 1.41 21.07
CA MET A 39 2.02 0.29 21.10
C MET A 39 2.91 0.32 19.86
N SER A 40 4.13 0.83 20.02
CA SER A 40 5.11 1.00 18.95
C SER A 40 6.16 -0.11 18.91
N HIS A 41 6.49 -0.58 17.72
CA HIS A 41 7.60 -1.52 17.50
C HIS A 41 8.53 -1.06 16.36
N HIS A 42 9.74 -1.60 16.34
CA HIS A 42 10.73 -1.41 15.29
C HIS A 42 10.57 -2.48 14.21
N MET A 43 10.79 -2.13 12.94
CA MET A 43 10.65 -3.06 11.83
C MET A 43 11.81 -2.95 10.82
N TYR A 44 12.58 -4.04 10.70
CA TYR A 44 13.70 -4.20 9.76
C TYR A 44 13.64 -5.56 9.07
N ASN A 45 12.81 -5.67 8.03
CA ASN A 45 12.41 -6.96 7.47
C ASN A 45 13.52 -7.72 6.73
N LEU A 46 14.62 -7.06 6.34
CA LEU A 46 15.68 -7.69 5.54
C LEU A 46 16.79 -8.32 6.40
N GLY A 47 16.94 -7.89 7.66
CA GLY A 47 18.05 -8.29 8.54
C GLY A 47 19.20 -7.28 8.57
N ALA A 48 20.42 -7.76 8.77
CA ALA A 48 21.62 -6.90 8.91
C ALA A 48 22.02 -6.24 7.59
N GLY A 49 22.48 -4.99 7.65
CA GLY A 49 23.00 -4.25 6.49
C GLY A 49 24.19 -4.92 5.79
N VAL A 50 24.99 -5.70 6.50
CA VAL A 50 26.15 -6.42 5.95
C VAL A 50 25.78 -7.67 5.14
N ASP A 51 24.50 -8.07 5.14
CA ASP A 51 24.07 -9.30 4.47
C ASP A 51 24.21 -9.17 2.94
N PRO A 52 24.99 -10.03 2.25
CA PRO A 52 25.12 -9.96 0.79
C PRO A 52 23.81 -10.31 0.06
N LYS A 53 22.83 -10.92 0.75
CA LYS A 53 21.56 -11.39 0.19
C LYS A 53 20.44 -10.35 0.26
N LEU A 54 20.69 -9.11 0.70
CA LEU A 54 19.64 -8.08 0.82
C LEU A 54 18.78 -7.93 -0.43
N VAL A 55 19.38 -7.83 -1.63
CA VAL A 55 18.63 -7.70 -2.89
C VAL A 55 17.74 -8.91 -3.14
N SER A 56 18.26 -10.13 -2.95
CA SER A 56 17.45 -11.35 -3.12
C SER A 56 16.28 -11.43 -2.11
N LYS A 57 16.45 -10.89 -0.90
CA LYS A 57 15.39 -10.81 0.11
C LYS A 57 14.31 -9.79 -0.26
N ILE A 58 14.72 -8.65 -0.80
CA ILE A 58 13.79 -7.60 -1.28
C ILE A 58 12.90 -8.15 -2.42
N LEU A 59 13.50 -8.87 -3.37
CA LEU A 59 12.80 -9.39 -4.54
C LEU A 59 12.05 -10.71 -4.28
N ASN A 60 12.08 -11.22 -3.05
CA ASN A 60 11.42 -12.47 -2.67
C ASN A 60 10.08 -12.16 -1.97
N PRO A 61 8.93 -12.45 -2.60
CA PRO A 61 7.63 -12.14 -2.02
C PRO A 61 7.35 -12.90 -0.72
N ASP A 62 7.82 -14.14 -0.57
CA ASP A 62 7.64 -14.93 0.65
C ASP A 62 8.44 -14.36 1.81
N HIS A 63 9.64 -13.82 1.52
CA HIS A 63 10.42 -13.12 2.54
C HIS A 63 9.72 -11.84 3.01
N LEU A 64 9.17 -11.05 2.09
CA LEU A 64 8.41 -9.84 2.43
C LEU A 64 7.13 -10.14 3.23
N ASN A 65 6.47 -11.28 2.95
CA ASN A 65 5.24 -11.69 3.64
C ASN A 65 5.47 -11.97 5.14
N LYS A 66 6.71 -12.21 5.58
CA LYS A 66 7.02 -12.46 6.99
C LYS A 66 6.61 -11.30 7.91
N ALA A 67 6.61 -10.06 7.41
CA ALA A 67 6.19 -8.90 8.18
C ALA A 67 4.73 -8.98 8.65
N ALA A 68 3.87 -9.69 7.90
CA ALA A 68 2.46 -9.85 8.24
C ALA A 68 2.25 -10.60 9.57
N TYR A 69 3.15 -11.53 9.93
CA TYR A 69 3.05 -12.26 11.20
C TYR A 69 3.19 -11.31 12.40
N THR A 70 4.16 -10.40 12.37
CA THR A 70 4.36 -9.40 13.42
C THR A 70 3.13 -8.50 13.58
N PHE A 71 2.57 -8.01 12.47
CA PHE A 71 1.35 -7.19 12.50
C PHE A 71 0.13 -7.97 13.02
N GLY A 72 -0.03 -9.22 12.60
CA GLY A 72 -1.10 -10.10 13.06
C GLY A 72 -1.03 -10.36 14.56
N ASN A 73 0.16 -10.72 15.06
CA ASN A 73 0.34 -11.01 16.48
C ASN A 73 0.17 -9.76 17.34
N LEU A 74 0.73 -8.61 16.92
CA LEU A 74 0.53 -7.34 17.62
C LEU A 74 -0.96 -6.94 17.66
N THR A 75 -1.69 -7.15 16.56
CA THR A 75 -3.13 -6.93 16.52
C THR A 75 -3.87 -7.82 17.52
N HIS A 76 -3.48 -9.08 17.65
CA HIS A 76 -4.06 -10.01 18.62
C HIS A 76 -3.80 -9.55 20.06
N ILE A 77 -2.56 -9.17 20.37
CA ILE A 77 -2.16 -8.67 21.69
C ILE A 77 -2.97 -7.42 22.06
N ILE A 78 -3.05 -6.44 21.17
CA ILE A 78 -3.80 -5.19 21.42
C ILE A 78 -5.28 -5.48 21.66
N ARG A 79 -5.91 -6.32 20.83
CA ARG A 79 -7.32 -6.69 21.01
C ARG A 79 -7.60 -7.34 22.37
N ARG A 80 -6.65 -8.14 22.88
CA ARG A 80 -6.83 -8.92 24.10
C ARG A 80 -6.40 -8.19 25.38
N HIS A 81 -5.30 -7.44 25.32
CA HIS A 81 -4.62 -6.90 26.49
C HIS A 81 -4.61 -5.37 26.55
N GLY A 82 -4.92 -4.69 25.45
CA GLY A 82 -4.91 -3.23 25.38
C GLY A 82 -5.85 -2.66 24.33
N PRO A 83 -7.17 -2.94 24.36
CA PRO A 83 -8.09 -2.48 23.31
C PRO A 83 -8.19 -0.95 23.20
N TRP A 84 -7.66 -0.20 24.17
CA TRP A 84 -7.53 1.26 24.14
C TRP A 84 -6.32 1.77 23.36
N THR A 85 -5.35 0.92 23.03
CA THR A 85 -4.09 1.33 22.38
C THR A 85 -4.12 1.11 20.86
N SER A 86 -3.33 1.91 20.13
CA SER A 86 -3.14 1.77 18.68
C SER A 86 -1.78 1.14 18.34
N ALA A 87 -1.71 0.36 17.26
CA ALA A 87 -0.46 -0.24 16.79
C ALA A 87 0.32 0.70 15.86
N TRP A 88 1.55 1.08 16.20
CA TRP A 88 2.42 1.87 15.32
C TRP A 88 3.72 1.11 15.01
N VAL A 89 4.26 1.36 13.82
CA VAL A 89 5.69 1.13 13.55
C VAL A 89 6.40 2.43 13.94
N GLY A 90 7.14 2.41 15.05
CA GLY A 90 7.81 3.61 15.59
C GLY A 90 9.15 3.92 14.90
N GLU A 91 9.81 2.88 14.40
CA GLU A 91 11.06 2.97 13.66
C GLU A 91 11.05 1.90 12.56
N SER A 92 11.46 2.26 11.35
CA SER A 92 11.53 1.30 10.26
C SER A 92 12.65 1.58 9.28
N GLY A 93 13.18 0.52 8.70
CA GLY A 93 14.06 0.54 7.55
C GLY A 93 14.04 -0.80 6.84
N GLY A 94 14.72 -0.91 5.70
CA GLY A 94 14.90 -2.21 5.06
C GLY A 94 15.75 -3.15 5.91
N ALA A 95 16.97 -2.71 6.26
CA ALA A 95 17.96 -3.48 7.01
C ALA A 95 18.50 -2.68 8.21
N TYR A 96 18.71 -3.35 9.35
CA TYR A 96 19.28 -2.74 10.54
C TYR A 96 20.81 -2.57 10.40
N ASN A 97 21.46 -1.94 11.38
CA ASN A 97 22.87 -1.53 11.31
C ASN A 97 23.14 -0.57 10.14
N SER A 98 22.34 0.49 10.04
CA SER A 98 22.46 1.58 9.04
C SER A 98 22.19 1.19 7.59
N GLY A 99 21.58 0.03 7.37
CA GLY A 99 21.28 -0.47 6.02
C GLY A 99 22.49 -1.05 5.29
N GLY A 100 22.24 -1.66 4.14
CA GLY A 100 23.29 -2.20 3.28
C GLY A 100 23.85 -1.17 2.31
N ALA A 101 25.19 -1.06 2.28
CA ALA A 101 25.91 -0.23 1.32
C ALA A 101 25.56 -0.63 -0.12
N HIS A 102 25.33 0.36 -0.98
CA HIS A 102 24.94 0.17 -2.39
C HIS A 102 23.65 -0.66 -2.59
N VAL A 103 22.79 -0.72 -1.57
CA VAL A 103 21.46 -1.34 -1.62
C VAL A 103 20.44 -0.38 -1.02
N SER A 104 20.65 0.06 0.23
CA SER A 104 19.66 0.82 0.99
C SER A 104 19.49 2.27 0.54
N ASN A 105 20.44 2.77 -0.23
CA ASN A 105 20.43 4.10 -0.85
C ASN A 105 20.12 4.05 -2.35
N THR A 106 19.51 2.96 -2.83
CA THR A 106 19.30 2.72 -4.26
C THR A 106 17.85 2.35 -4.56
N PHE A 107 17.46 2.35 -5.83
CA PHE A 107 16.09 2.08 -6.28
C PHE A 107 15.50 0.81 -5.66
N VAL A 108 16.27 -0.29 -5.62
CA VAL A 108 15.79 -1.58 -5.12
C VAL A 108 15.29 -1.53 -3.67
N ASN A 109 15.81 -0.61 -2.84
CA ASN A 109 15.35 -0.43 -1.45
C ASN A 109 14.77 0.97 -1.22
N SER A 110 14.24 1.59 -2.28
CA SER A 110 13.69 2.94 -2.21
C SER A 110 12.25 2.95 -1.71
N PHE A 111 11.91 3.99 -0.95
CA PHE A 111 10.53 4.31 -0.62
C PHE A 111 10.08 5.51 -1.45
N CYS A 112 9.02 5.35 -2.25
CA CYS A 112 8.49 6.39 -3.13
C CYS A 112 7.61 7.40 -2.35
N GLY A 113 8.12 7.88 -1.21
CA GLY A 113 7.35 8.58 -0.18
C GLY A 113 6.68 9.87 -0.65
N LEU A 114 7.29 10.59 -1.60
CA LEU A 114 6.72 11.82 -2.15
C LEU A 114 5.48 11.54 -3.00
N LEU A 115 5.53 10.54 -3.90
CA LEU A 115 4.37 10.12 -4.68
C LEU A 115 3.29 9.51 -3.79
N TRP A 116 3.68 8.66 -2.83
CA TRP A 116 2.77 8.14 -1.82
C TRP A 116 2.04 9.27 -1.10
N HIS A 117 2.77 10.25 -0.57
CA HIS A 117 2.20 11.38 0.14
C HIS A 117 1.29 12.23 -0.75
N ARG A 118 1.58 12.39 -2.04
CA ARG A 118 0.76 13.20 -2.96
C ARG A 118 -0.49 12.46 -3.43
N LEU A 119 -0.44 11.13 -3.61
CA LEU A 119 -1.47 10.38 -4.32
C LEU A 119 -2.34 9.48 -3.44
N MET A 120 -1.79 8.91 -2.36
CA MET A 120 -2.48 7.92 -1.51
C MET A 120 -3.20 8.62 -0.36
N GLY A 121 -4.52 8.45 -0.28
CA GLY A 121 -5.36 9.00 0.78
C GLY A 121 -5.33 8.15 2.07
N LYS A 122 -6.13 8.57 3.06
CA LYS A 122 -6.16 7.95 4.40
C LYS A 122 -7.01 6.67 4.46
N VAL A 123 -7.98 6.52 3.56
CA VAL A 123 -8.89 5.37 3.53
C VAL A 123 -8.26 4.27 2.69
N VAL A 124 -7.99 3.13 3.32
CA VAL A 124 -7.41 1.92 2.69
C VAL A 124 -8.53 1.08 2.10
N LEU A 125 -8.32 0.55 0.89
CA LEU A 125 -9.25 -0.31 0.17
C LEU A 125 -8.64 -1.70 -0.02
N ASN A 126 -9.51 -2.71 -0.07
CA ASN A 126 -9.08 -4.06 -0.42
C ASN A 126 -8.85 -4.18 -1.93
N VAL A 127 -7.82 -4.92 -2.33
CA VAL A 127 -7.57 -5.29 -3.73
C VAL A 127 -7.70 -6.80 -3.85
N GLU A 128 -8.76 -7.24 -4.51
CA GLU A 128 -8.96 -8.66 -4.80
C GLU A 128 -8.41 -8.97 -6.20
N GLY A 129 -7.55 -9.98 -6.29
CA GLY A 129 -7.02 -10.42 -7.57
C GLY A 129 -6.25 -11.72 -7.44
N HIS A 130 -6.39 -12.59 -8.44
CA HIS A 130 -5.58 -13.80 -8.59
C HIS A 130 -4.25 -13.46 -9.28
N ALA A 131 -3.51 -12.51 -8.71
CA ALA A 131 -2.22 -12.08 -9.24
C ALA A 131 -1.09 -12.99 -8.75
N SER A 132 -0.01 -13.05 -9.54
CA SER A 132 1.24 -13.69 -9.12
C SER A 132 1.76 -13.06 -7.81
N PRO A 133 2.39 -13.82 -6.90
CA PRO A 133 2.97 -13.26 -5.67
C PRO A 133 4.05 -12.19 -5.96
N PHE A 134 4.60 -12.18 -7.17
CA PHE A 134 5.55 -11.17 -7.63
C PHE A 134 4.89 -9.83 -8.02
N LEU A 135 3.57 -9.75 -8.13
CA LEU A 135 2.84 -8.50 -8.35
C LEU A 135 2.06 -8.14 -7.08
N ARG A 136 2.54 -7.12 -6.36
CA ARG A 136 1.89 -6.64 -5.14
C ARG A 136 1.04 -5.42 -5.47
N SER A 137 -0.19 -5.40 -4.97
CA SER A 137 -1.18 -4.38 -5.29
C SER A 137 -1.80 -3.83 -4.01
N TYR A 138 -1.90 -2.50 -3.92
CA TYR A 138 -2.49 -1.80 -2.79
C TYR A 138 -3.39 -0.69 -3.31
N ALA A 139 -4.52 -0.42 -2.65
CA ALA A 139 -5.48 0.60 -3.08
C ALA A 139 -5.90 1.48 -1.93
N HIS A 140 -5.97 2.79 -2.19
CA HIS A 140 -6.48 3.78 -1.26
C HIS A 140 -7.44 4.70 -2.00
N CYS A 141 -8.36 5.35 -1.29
CA CYS A 141 -9.01 6.53 -1.84
C CYS A 141 -7.95 7.58 -2.22
N SER A 142 -8.17 8.31 -3.32
CA SER A 142 -7.20 9.31 -3.76
C SER A 142 -7.09 10.46 -2.76
N LYS A 143 -5.87 10.98 -2.56
CA LYS A 143 -5.66 12.10 -1.62
C LYS A 143 -6.15 13.40 -2.23
N GLY A 144 -7.03 14.11 -1.51
CA GLY A 144 -7.46 15.47 -1.85
C GLY A 144 -8.38 15.56 -3.06
N ARG A 145 -8.84 14.44 -3.63
CA ARG A 145 -9.77 14.38 -4.75
C ARG A 145 -10.55 13.06 -4.73
N ALA A 146 -11.68 13.04 -5.44
CA ALA A 146 -12.45 11.82 -5.65
C ALA A 146 -11.64 10.75 -6.42
N GLY A 147 -12.09 9.51 -6.29
CA GLY A 147 -11.50 8.36 -6.98
C GLY A 147 -10.59 7.51 -6.12
N VAL A 148 -9.87 6.61 -6.80
CA VAL A 148 -9.01 5.60 -6.17
C VAL A 148 -7.60 5.70 -6.75
N THR A 149 -6.60 5.52 -5.88
CA THR A 149 -5.20 5.38 -6.25
C THR A 149 -4.72 3.97 -5.95
N LEU A 150 -4.14 3.30 -6.95
CA LEU A 150 -3.46 2.01 -6.82
C LEU A 150 -1.94 2.23 -6.71
N LEU A 151 -1.28 1.44 -5.86
CA LEU A 151 0.15 1.21 -5.88
C LEU A 151 0.39 -0.24 -6.33
N MET A 152 1.16 -0.40 -7.40
CA MET A 152 1.55 -1.67 -7.98
C MET A 152 3.07 -1.83 -7.87
N ILE A 153 3.54 -2.98 -7.40
CA ILE A 153 4.97 -3.30 -7.29
C ILE A 153 5.22 -4.63 -7.99
N ASN A 154 6.00 -4.60 -9.07
CA ASN A 154 6.42 -5.79 -9.80
C ASN A 154 7.82 -6.21 -9.37
N LEU A 155 7.91 -7.34 -8.66
CA LEU A 155 9.14 -7.96 -8.18
C LEU A 155 9.73 -8.97 -9.18
N SER A 156 9.00 -9.31 -10.26
CA SER A 156 9.50 -10.19 -11.31
C SER A 156 10.51 -9.46 -12.18
N ASN A 157 11.59 -10.14 -12.54
CA ASN A 157 12.57 -9.66 -13.52
C ASN A 157 12.31 -10.13 -14.96
N GLN A 158 11.28 -10.95 -15.17
CA GLN A 158 10.98 -11.57 -16.47
C GLN A 158 9.56 -11.26 -16.97
N THR A 159 8.64 -10.89 -16.07
CA THR A 159 7.22 -10.78 -16.40
C THR A 159 6.79 -9.33 -16.49
N ASN A 160 6.25 -8.95 -17.65
CA ASN A 160 5.40 -7.78 -17.77
C ASN A 160 3.99 -8.18 -17.35
N PHE A 161 3.44 -7.55 -16.31
CA PHE A 161 2.06 -7.81 -15.91
C PHE A 161 1.11 -6.88 -16.67
N ILE A 162 0.10 -7.46 -17.30
CA ILE A 162 -0.96 -6.74 -18.02
C ILE A 162 -2.27 -7.03 -17.30
N MET A 163 -2.96 -5.99 -16.86
CA MET A 163 -4.15 -6.10 -16.02
C MET A 163 -5.22 -5.10 -16.42
N ASN A 164 -6.47 -5.43 -16.14
CA ASN A 164 -7.60 -4.53 -16.30
C ASN A 164 -8.14 -4.17 -14.92
N ALA A 165 -8.40 -2.89 -14.68
CA ALA A 165 -9.08 -2.46 -13.47
C ALA A 165 -10.60 -2.61 -13.66
N GLN A 166 -11.26 -3.28 -12.71
CA GLN A 166 -12.70 -3.44 -12.67
C GLN A 166 -13.20 -3.16 -11.26
N ASN A 167 -14.44 -2.67 -11.14
CA ASN A 167 -15.08 -2.44 -9.86
C ASN A 167 -15.89 -3.68 -9.46
N SER A 168 -15.62 -4.23 -8.29
CA SER A 168 -16.41 -5.32 -7.69
C SER A 168 -17.37 -4.76 -6.65
N ILE A 169 -18.50 -4.19 -7.09
CA ILE A 169 -19.58 -3.88 -6.15
C ILE A 169 -20.28 -5.20 -5.80
N ASN A 170 -20.06 -5.67 -4.57
CA ASN A 170 -20.82 -6.78 -3.99
C ASN A 170 -22.29 -6.34 -3.78
N LEU A 171 -23.15 -6.56 -4.79
CA LEU A 171 -24.60 -6.46 -4.65
C LEU A 171 -25.11 -7.66 -3.84
N LYS A 172 -25.26 -7.50 -2.52
CA LYS A 172 -26.14 -8.38 -1.72
C LYS A 172 -27.59 -8.06 -2.07
N LEU A 173 -28.09 -8.63 -3.16
CA LEU A 173 -29.53 -8.78 -3.36
C LEU A 173 -29.96 -10.01 -2.56
N ALA A 174 -30.52 -9.78 -1.39
CA ALA A 174 -31.30 -10.80 -0.68
C ALA A 174 -32.56 -11.07 -1.53
N ALA A 175 -32.46 -12.00 -2.47
CA ALA A 175 -33.62 -12.58 -3.11
C ALA A 175 -34.19 -13.65 -2.17
N ASN A 176 -35.32 -13.35 -1.55
CA ASN A 176 -36.15 -14.37 -0.89
C ASN A 176 -36.59 -15.38 -1.95
N GLU A 177 -36.06 -16.61 -1.89
CA GLU A 177 -36.55 -17.72 -2.69
C GLU A 177 -37.91 -18.19 -2.15
N GLN A 178 -38.98 -17.85 -2.88
CA GLN A 178 -40.17 -18.71 -2.92
C GLN A 178 -40.07 -19.59 -4.17
N ASN A 179 -40.06 -20.90 -3.93
CA ASN A 179 -40.03 -21.97 -4.91
C ASN A 179 -41.32 -22.03 -5.75
N ILE A 180 -41.26 -21.78 -7.07
CA ILE A 180 -42.13 -22.44 -8.07
C ILE A 180 -41.38 -22.67 -9.39
N SER A 181 -41.09 -23.96 -9.64
CA SER A 181 -41.16 -24.75 -10.90
C SER A 181 -40.95 -24.13 -12.30
N ARG A 182 -40.01 -24.76 -13.03
CA ARG A 182 -39.94 -25.06 -14.49
C ARG A 182 -40.47 -24.01 -15.47
N ASP A 183 -39.57 -23.38 -16.21
CA ASP A 183 -39.37 -23.71 -17.64
C ASP A 183 -38.09 -23.09 -18.21
N SER A 184 -37.63 -23.66 -19.32
CA SER A 184 -36.46 -23.26 -20.11
C SER A 184 -36.33 -21.74 -20.32
N PHE A 185 -35.29 -21.13 -19.76
CA PHE A 185 -34.80 -19.84 -20.25
C PHE A 185 -33.26 -19.79 -20.16
N THR A 186 -32.63 -20.03 -21.31
CA THR A 186 -31.27 -19.54 -21.56
C THR A 186 -31.27 -18.03 -21.40
N HIS A 187 -30.74 -17.53 -20.30
CA HIS A 187 -30.29 -16.14 -20.26
C HIS A 187 -28.90 -16.04 -19.66
N ASN A 188 -27.95 -15.84 -20.56
CA ASN A 188 -26.74 -15.07 -20.31
C ASN A 188 -27.05 -13.91 -19.35
N LEU A 189 -26.50 -13.99 -18.13
CA LEU A 189 -26.38 -12.83 -17.26
C LEU A 189 -24.96 -12.76 -16.68
N LYS A 190 -23.96 -12.75 -17.56
CA LYS A 190 -22.75 -11.95 -17.30
C LYS A 190 -23.14 -10.49 -17.43
N LYS A 191 -23.77 -9.93 -16.40
CA LYS A 191 -24.00 -8.49 -16.32
C LYS A 191 -22.76 -7.85 -15.70
N THR A 192 -21.75 -7.72 -16.56
CA THR A 192 -20.55 -6.92 -16.36
C THR A 192 -20.98 -5.46 -16.24
N PHE A 193 -21.08 -4.93 -15.03
CA PHE A 193 -21.30 -3.50 -14.82
C PHE A 193 -19.97 -2.76 -14.97
N SER A 194 -19.66 -2.43 -16.22
CA SER A 194 -18.74 -1.38 -16.59
C SER A 194 -19.33 -0.04 -16.15
N TRP A 195 -18.53 0.76 -15.45
CA TRP A 195 -18.57 2.23 -15.38
C TRP A 195 -19.82 2.89 -16.00
N VAL A 196 -20.83 3.21 -15.19
CA VAL A 196 -21.92 4.13 -15.56
C VAL A 196 -22.23 5.03 -14.37
N GLY A 197 -21.50 6.14 -14.27
CA GLY A 197 -22.06 7.37 -13.74
C GLY A 197 -23.00 7.96 -14.80
N THR A 198 -24.17 8.44 -14.38
CA THR A 198 -25.28 8.94 -15.23
C THR A 198 -25.00 10.26 -15.98
N LYS A 199 -23.76 10.53 -16.37
CA LYS A 199 -23.42 11.66 -17.26
C LYS A 199 -22.41 11.20 -18.31
N ALA A 200 -22.94 10.58 -19.36
CA ALA A 200 -22.19 10.38 -20.59
C ALA A 200 -21.97 11.75 -21.26
N SER A 201 -20.74 12.24 -21.17
CA SER A 201 -20.12 12.97 -22.26
C SER A 201 -18.97 12.09 -22.72
N ASP A 202 -18.84 11.87 -24.02
CA ASP A 202 -17.79 11.09 -24.70
C ASP A 202 -16.36 11.63 -24.52
N ASP A 203 -16.09 12.36 -23.43
CA ASP A 203 -14.73 12.64 -23.01
C ASP A 203 -14.10 11.31 -22.54
N ALA A 204 -13.05 10.90 -23.26
CA ALA A 204 -12.28 9.72 -22.91
C ALA A 204 -11.82 9.85 -21.45
N LEU A 205 -12.36 9.01 -20.57
CA LEU A 205 -11.93 9.01 -19.18
C LEU A 205 -10.44 8.71 -19.14
N LEU A 206 -9.70 9.64 -18.56
CA LEU A 206 -8.27 9.47 -18.40
C LEU A 206 -7.99 8.98 -16.98
N ARG A 207 -7.14 7.96 -16.89
CA ARG A 207 -6.41 7.65 -15.67
C ARG A 207 -5.01 8.23 -15.76
N GLU A 208 -4.43 8.50 -14.61
CA GLU A 208 -3.06 9.02 -14.50
C GLU A 208 -2.13 7.91 -14.06
N GLU A 209 -1.01 7.73 -14.76
CA GLU A 209 -0.01 6.71 -14.47
C GLU A 209 1.34 7.34 -14.14
N TYR A 210 1.95 6.85 -13.06
CA TYR A 210 3.27 7.24 -12.58
C TYR A 210 4.13 5.99 -12.46
N HIS A 211 4.88 5.67 -13.51
CA HIS A 211 5.77 4.52 -13.56
C HIS A 211 7.17 4.90 -13.13
N LEU A 212 7.68 4.21 -12.11
CA LEU A 212 8.99 4.40 -11.51
C LEU A 212 9.88 3.23 -11.85
N THR A 213 11.02 3.53 -12.45
CA THR A 213 12.04 2.55 -12.81
C THR A 213 13.42 3.01 -12.32
N PRO A 214 14.38 2.09 -12.16
CA PRO A 214 15.76 2.48 -11.98
C PRO A 214 16.32 3.06 -13.28
N LYS A 215 17.18 4.07 -13.18
CA LYS A 215 17.95 4.56 -14.33
C LYS A 215 18.70 3.41 -15.00
N ASP A 216 18.59 3.34 -16.33
CA ASP A 216 19.19 2.34 -17.21
C ASP A 216 18.83 0.87 -16.85
N GLY A 217 17.74 0.64 -16.12
CA GLY A 217 17.36 -0.70 -15.65
C GLY A 217 18.22 -1.23 -14.50
N TYR A 218 19.18 -0.46 -13.99
CA TYR A 218 20.08 -0.89 -12.93
C TYR A 218 19.44 -0.74 -11.55
N LEU A 219 18.95 -1.85 -10.97
CA LEU A 219 18.26 -1.85 -9.67
C LEU A 219 19.01 -1.13 -8.52
N ARG A 220 20.35 -1.11 -8.55
CA ARG A 220 21.17 -0.41 -7.55
C ARG A 220 21.52 1.03 -7.96
N SER A 221 20.81 1.59 -8.94
CA SER A 221 20.91 3.00 -9.29
C SER A 221 20.40 3.87 -8.15
N GLN A 222 21.06 5.00 -7.91
CA GLN A 222 20.59 6.04 -6.99
C GLN A 222 19.62 7.02 -7.67
N THR A 223 19.48 6.93 -8.99
CA THR A 223 18.55 7.77 -9.76
C THR A 223 17.32 6.95 -10.12
N MET A 224 16.17 7.47 -9.70
CA MET A 224 14.85 6.96 -10.07
C MET A 224 14.34 7.72 -11.30
N VAL A 225 13.64 7.03 -12.19
CA VAL A 225 13.09 7.59 -13.43
C VAL A 225 11.57 7.51 -13.34
N LEU A 226 10.89 8.65 -13.49
CA LEU A 226 9.43 8.74 -13.55
C LEU A 226 8.98 8.91 -14.99
N ASN A 227 8.24 7.95 -15.52
CA ASN A 227 7.68 8.00 -16.88
C ASN A 227 8.75 8.32 -17.95
N GLY A 228 9.96 7.78 -17.77
CA GLY A 228 11.11 8.02 -18.67
C GLY A 228 11.97 9.24 -18.34
N ILE A 229 11.56 10.08 -17.38
CA ILE A 229 12.30 11.29 -16.99
C ILE A 229 13.04 11.05 -15.65
N PRO A 230 14.37 11.18 -15.60
CA PRO A 230 15.13 11.10 -14.35
C PRO A 230 14.64 12.12 -13.32
N LEU A 231 14.43 11.67 -12.08
CA LEU A 231 14.07 12.52 -10.96
C LEU A 231 15.34 13.09 -10.33
N GLU A 232 15.58 14.36 -10.58
CA GLU A 232 16.67 15.15 -10.00
C GLU A 232 16.09 16.46 -9.45
N LEU A 233 16.71 17.01 -8.41
CA LEU A 233 16.33 18.34 -7.94
C LEU A 233 16.58 19.36 -9.06
N THR A 234 15.79 20.42 -9.08
CA THR A 234 16.06 21.54 -9.99
C THR A 234 17.42 22.17 -9.64
N SER A 235 17.93 23.04 -10.52
CA SER A 235 19.15 23.81 -10.24
C SER A 235 19.06 24.68 -8.96
N THR A 236 17.86 24.99 -8.52
CA THR A 236 17.55 25.73 -7.28
C THR A 236 17.36 24.84 -6.05
N GLY A 237 17.43 23.51 -6.21
CA GLY A 237 17.20 22.54 -5.14
C GLY A 237 15.73 22.20 -4.88
N ASP A 238 14.81 22.61 -5.76
CA ASP A 238 13.39 22.32 -5.63
C ASP A 238 13.06 20.89 -6.07
N ILE A 239 11.96 20.37 -5.52
CA ILE A 239 11.40 19.08 -5.93
C ILE A 239 10.92 19.18 -7.38
N PRO A 240 11.32 18.27 -8.29
CA PRO A 240 10.90 18.32 -9.69
C PRO A 240 9.39 18.09 -9.85
N SER A 241 8.85 18.53 -10.97
CA SER A 241 7.46 18.22 -11.34
C SER A 241 7.29 16.71 -11.50
N LEU A 242 6.28 16.15 -10.82
CA LEU A 242 5.94 14.74 -10.92
C LEU A 242 4.72 14.62 -11.83
N ASN A 243 4.95 14.60 -13.14
CA ASN A 243 3.88 14.62 -14.13
C ASN A 243 3.42 13.19 -14.48
N PRO A 244 2.11 12.90 -14.47
CA PRO A 244 1.60 11.62 -14.93
C PRO A 244 1.61 11.50 -16.44
N VAL A 245 1.61 10.27 -16.92
CA VAL A 245 1.11 9.94 -18.26
C VAL A 245 -0.40 9.73 -18.16
N ARG A 246 -1.16 10.34 -19.06
CA ARG A 246 -2.62 10.16 -19.11
C ARG A 246 -2.96 9.08 -20.13
N VAL A 247 -3.67 8.06 -19.68
CA VAL A 247 -4.05 6.90 -20.48
C VAL A 247 -5.56 6.73 -20.42
N ASN A 248 -6.18 6.25 -21.50
CA ASN A 248 -7.60 5.91 -21.48
C ASN A 248 -7.86 4.87 -20.37
N ALA A 249 -8.81 5.16 -19.48
CA ALA A 249 -9.10 4.36 -18.30
C ALA A 249 -9.48 2.90 -18.63
N LYS A 250 -10.00 2.63 -19.85
CA LYS A 250 -10.38 1.30 -20.34
C LYS A 250 -9.21 0.50 -20.93
N SER A 251 -8.08 1.14 -21.24
CA SER A 251 -6.92 0.43 -21.77
C SER A 251 -6.34 -0.51 -20.71
N PRO A 252 -5.70 -1.63 -21.07
CA PRO A 252 -4.96 -2.43 -20.12
C PRO A 252 -3.87 -1.59 -19.42
N ILE A 253 -3.60 -1.90 -18.16
CA ILE A 253 -2.49 -1.35 -17.37
C ILE A 253 -1.33 -2.32 -17.51
N THR A 254 -0.15 -1.81 -17.85
CA THR A 254 1.06 -2.61 -17.99
C THR A 254 2.05 -2.22 -16.91
N ILE A 255 2.53 -3.19 -16.13
CA ILE A 255 3.56 -2.98 -15.09
C ILE A 255 4.83 -3.72 -15.51
N SER A 256 5.87 -2.97 -15.87
CA SER A 256 7.16 -3.50 -16.31
C SER A 256 7.87 -4.31 -15.22
N PRO A 257 8.75 -5.27 -15.57
CA PRO A 257 9.61 -5.97 -14.62
C PRO A 257 10.35 -5.01 -13.68
N LEU A 258 10.50 -5.40 -12.42
CA LEU A 258 11.32 -4.68 -11.43
C LEU A 258 10.99 -3.18 -11.34
N SER A 259 9.69 -2.84 -11.36
CA SER A 259 9.19 -1.47 -11.36
C SER A 259 8.09 -1.25 -10.34
N ILE A 260 7.80 0.02 -10.07
CA ILE A 260 6.73 0.47 -9.19
C ILE A 260 5.83 1.41 -9.99
N ALA A 261 4.52 1.31 -9.85
CA ALA A 261 3.60 2.25 -10.48
C ALA A 261 2.53 2.76 -9.50
N PHE A 262 2.22 4.06 -9.58
CA PHE A 262 1.00 4.61 -9.01
C PHE A 262 0.01 4.87 -10.13
N ILE A 263 -1.22 4.37 -9.98
CA ILE A 263 -2.29 4.52 -10.98
C ILE A 263 -3.47 5.20 -10.31
N VAL A 264 -3.82 6.40 -10.76
CA VAL A 264 -4.94 7.18 -10.23
C VAL A 264 -6.11 7.07 -11.18
N PHE A 265 -7.28 6.72 -10.64
CA PHE A 265 -8.55 6.72 -11.34
C PHE A 265 -9.46 7.80 -10.73
N PRO A 266 -9.47 9.04 -11.27
CA PRO A 266 -10.23 10.15 -10.70
C PRO A 266 -11.74 9.90 -10.65
N ASN A 267 -12.26 9.15 -11.63
CA ASN A 267 -13.69 8.89 -11.81
C ASN A 267 -14.08 7.46 -11.41
N PHE A 268 -13.32 6.83 -10.51
CA PHE A 268 -13.63 5.49 -10.00
C PHE A 268 -14.59 5.58 -8.82
N GLU A 269 -15.78 5.00 -8.99
CA GLU A 269 -16.78 4.96 -7.92
C GLU A 269 -16.41 3.88 -6.89
N ALA A 270 -15.94 4.31 -5.73
CA ALA A 270 -15.78 3.48 -4.55
C ALA A 270 -16.60 4.11 -3.41
N PRO A 271 -17.62 3.42 -2.87
CA PRO A 271 -18.50 4.00 -1.84
C PRO A 271 -17.77 4.54 -0.60
N ALA A 272 -16.61 3.96 -0.26
CA ALA A 272 -15.79 4.40 0.86
C ALA A 272 -14.98 5.69 0.58
N CYS A 273 -14.96 6.17 -0.66
CA CYS A 273 -14.19 7.34 -1.13
C CYS A 273 -15.05 8.58 -1.41
N GLY A 274 -16.35 8.52 -1.06
CA GLY A 274 -17.31 9.61 -1.17
C GLY A 274 -17.52 10.35 0.14
#